data_AF-N6UI16-F1
#
_entry.id   AF-N6UI16-F1
#
_cell.length_a   1.000
_cell.length_b   1.000
_cell.length_c   1.000
_cell.angle_alpha   90.00
_cell.angle_beta   90.00
_cell.angle_gamma   90.00
#
_symmetry.space_group_name_H-M   'P 1'
#
loop_
_entity.id
_entity.type
_entity.pdbx_description
1 polymer ?
#
loop_
_entity_poly.entity_id
_entity_poly.type
_entity_poly.pdbx_seq_one_letter_code
_entity_poly.pdbx_strand_id
1 'polypeptide(L)'
;MCCVYVKLLFLILWIYSIECDDFEKAEPLNKVRYRNSRTCKHRPYSAFEPFYRQSILESPVYLVFIVLLGILFGLMFLGLLKGLLGMLGSKTVGEYGMGMLIDLPKPLDSYQEKELRNRSVCYDVVGWPVHPDTGERTVRMLPIQSEFCLNIIFFLAYPLAILLKLCSLCCCISDYKGEEDACFREVNVIKCKSSRKNAGGPQLDMYKEHDLREAKDTNYVINCMRQSQMSLGKFHQFSDITSQAVRPQILCVEPGDISIRANEPPPDPFESLSGLTTKQPLIS
;
A
#
# COMPACT_ATOMS: atom_id res chain seq x y z
N MET A 1 13.91 -6.93 -6.62
CA MET A 1 13.09 -6.26 -7.67
C MET A 1 13.86 -6.01 -8.97
N CYS A 2 15.16 -5.64 -8.96
CA CYS A 2 15.89 -5.29 -10.18
C CYS A 2 15.96 -6.40 -11.24
N CYS A 3 16.20 -7.68 -10.92
CA CYS A 3 16.55 -8.63 -11.98
C CYS A 3 15.39 -9.01 -12.94
N VAL A 4 14.14 -9.07 -12.47
CA VAL A 4 12.98 -9.42 -13.32
C VAL A 4 12.38 -8.20 -14.00
N TYR A 5 12.33 -7.04 -13.33
CA TYR A 5 12.00 -5.80 -14.01
C TYR A 5 13.07 -5.43 -15.03
N VAL A 6 14.36 -5.64 -14.76
CA VAL A 6 15.43 -5.47 -15.75
C VAL A 6 15.26 -6.48 -16.87
N LYS A 7 14.89 -7.74 -16.64
CA LYS A 7 14.64 -8.69 -17.74
C LYS A 7 13.39 -8.37 -18.55
N LEU A 8 12.30 -7.92 -17.93
CA LEU A 8 11.08 -7.51 -18.61
C LEU A 8 11.28 -6.19 -19.35
N LEU A 9 11.98 -5.23 -18.73
CA LEU A 9 12.41 -3.99 -19.36
C LEU A 9 13.42 -4.26 -20.47
N PHE A 10 14.34 -5.22 -20.32
CA PHE A 10 15.21 -5.68 -21.40
C PHE A 10 14.41 -6.37 -22.49
N LEU A 11 13.37 -7.14 -22.18
CA LEU A 11 12.53 -7.76 -23.20
C LEU A 11 11.74 -6.70 -23.96
N ILE A 12 11.18 -5.70 -23.26
CA ILE A 12 10.50 -4.55 -23.86
C ILE A 12 11.50 -3.71 -24.66
N LEU A 13 12.67 -3.36 -24.12
CA LEU A 13 13.72 -2.60 -24.78
C LEU A 13 14.39 -3.37 -25.93
N TRP A 14 14.45 -4.69 -25.86
CA TRP A 14 14.96 -5.56 -26.92
C TRP A 14 13.95 -5.68 -28.04
N ILE A 15 12.65 -5.80 -27.72
CA ILE A 15 11.56 -5.66 -28.70
C ILE A 15 11.63 -4.27 -29.37
N TYR A 16 11.78 -3.20 -28.58
CA TYR A 16 11.96 -1.83 -29.11
C TYR A 16 13.26 -1.64 -29.92
N SER A 17 14.37 -2.30 -29.55
CA SER A 17 15.67 -2.17 -30.24
C SER A 17 15.70 -2.93 -31.56
N ILE A 18 15.09 -4.12 -31.63
CA ILE A 18 14.94 -4.87 -32.88
C ILE A 18 14.19 -4.02 -33.93
N GLU A 19 13.25 -3.18 -33.50
CA GLU A 19 12.46 -2.34 -34.40
C GLU A 19 13.20 -1.10 -34.92
N CYS A 20 14.22 -0.61 -34.19
CA CYS A 20 14.97 0.58 -34.59
C CYS A 20 15.97 0.30 -35.73
N ASP A 21 16.54 -0.91 -35.78
CA ASP A 21 17.54 -1.29 -36.79
C ASP A 21 16.95 -1.44 -38.22
N ASP A 22 15.65 -1.63 -38.35
CA ASP A 22 14.99 -1.75 -39.66
C ASP A 22 14.59 -0.39 -40.26
N PHE A 23 14.54 0.69 -39.47
CA PHE A 23 14.14 2.02 -39.96
C PHE A 23 15.30 2.82 -40.60
N GLU A 24 16.56 2.44 -40.34
CA GLU A 24 17.73 3.14 -40.88
C GLU A 24 18.14 2.68 -42.30
N LYS A 25 17.42 1.70 -42.89
CA LYS A 25 17.65 1.21 -44.27
C LYS A 25 16.73 1.81 -45.32
N ALA A 26 16.08 2.94 -45.05
CA ALA A 26 15.44 3.73 -46.10
C ALA A 26 16.54 4.45 -46.93
N GLU A 27 16.96 3.80 -48.01
CA GLU A 27 17.88 4.36 -49.02
C GLU A 27 17.49 5.80 -49.40
N PRO A 28 18.44 6.76 -49.42
CA PRO A 28 18.19 8.06 -49.99
C PRO A 28 18.00 7.90 -51.50
N LEU A 29 16.73 7.95 -51.95
CA LEU A 29 16.35 7.90 -53.36
C LEU A 29 16.95 9.10 -54.12
N ASN A 30 18.15 8.88 -54.63
CA ASN A 30 18.71 9.35 -55.88
C ASN A 30 18.13 10.65 -56.48
N LYS A 31 18.69 11.78 -56.05
CA LYS A 31 19.16 12.91 -56.86
C LYS A 31 18.57 13.01 -58.29
N VAL A 32 17.32 13.45 -58.41
CA VAL A 32 16.74 13.84 -59.72
C VAL A 32 17.37 15.17 -60.16
N ARG A 33 18.12 15.06 -61.25
CA ARG A 33 18.83 16.12 -61.96
C ARG A 33 17.81 17.15 -62.50
N TYR A 34 17.92 18.40 -62.05
CA TYR A 34 17.17 19.56 -62.55
C TYR A 34 17.31 19.68 -64.08
N ARG A 35 16.18 19.64 -64.80
CA ARG A 35 16.12 20.13 -66.19
C ARG A 35 14.98 21.13 -66.31
N ASN A 36 15.38 22.40 -66.49
CA ASN A 36 14.52 23.55 -66.75
C ASN A 36 13.49 23.25 -67.84
N SER A 37 12.21 23.45 -67.53
CA SER A 37 11.21 23.90 -68.52
C SER A 37 10.02 24.55 -67.80
N ARG A 38 9.81 25.82 -68.12
CA ARG A 38 8.71 26.66 -67.66
C ARG A 38 7.41 26.13 -68.28
N THR A 39 6.38 25.86 -67.48
CA THR A 39 4.99 26.24 -67.76
C THR A 39 4.16 26.11 -66.49
N CYS A 40 3.59 27.23 -66.04
CA CYS A 40 2.60 27.27 -64.98
C CYS A 40 1.26 26.78 -65.54
N LYS A 41 0.75 25.65 -65.06
CA LYS A 41 -0.66 25.27 -65.16
C LYS A 41 -1.09 24.66 -63.83
N HIS A 42 -2.12 25.30 -63.25
CA HIS A 42 -3.02 24.85 -62.18
C HIS A 42 -2.57 23.65 -61.33
N ARG A 43 -2.35 23.89 -60.03
CA ARG A 43 -2.34 22.81 -59.03
C ARG A 43 -3.75 22.21 -58.94
N PRO A 44 -3.99 20.95 -59.34
CA PRO A 44 -5.18 20.28 -58.86
C PRO A 44 -4.98 19.98 -57.37
N TYR A 45 -5.94 20.42 -56.57
CA TYR A 45 -6.11 20.02 -55.18
C TYR A 45 -6.55 18.54 -55.18
N SER A 46 -5.62 17.62 -55.43
CA SER A 46 -5.93 16.20 -55.51
C SER A 46 -4.72 15.35 -55.11
N ALA A 47 -4.42 15.34 -53.83
CA ALA A 47 -3.73 14.24 -53.18
C ALA A 47 -3.74 14.54 -51.68
N PHE A 48 -4.91 14.42 -51.07
CA PHE A 48 -4.93 14.02 -49.66
C PHE A 48 -4.36 12.60 -49.69
N GLU A 49 -3.06 12.49 -49.41
CA GLU A 49 -2.31 11.27 -49.68
C GLU A 49 -2.98 10.07 -48.98
N PRO A 50 -3.19 8.95 -49.69
CA PRO A 50 -3.59 7.69 -49.05
C PRO A 50 -2.45 7.07 -48.22
N PHE A 51 -1.34 7.78 -47.99
CA PHE A 51 -0.15 7.30 -47.29
C PHE A 51 -0.36 7.00 -45.80
N TYR A 52 -1.46 7.46 -45.19
CA TYR A 52 -1.83 7.07 -43.83
C TYR A 52 -2.67 5.78 -43.74
N ARG A 53 -2.92 5.13 -44.88
CA ARG A 53 -3.58 3.81 -44.96
C ARG A 53 -2.59 2.66 -45.15
N GLN A 54 -1.30 2.89 -44.87
CA GLN A 54 -0.42 1.79 -44.52
C GLN A 54 -1.00 1.15 -43.27
N SER A 55 -1.47 -0.07 -43.43
CA SER A 55 -2.43 -0.71 -42.53
C SER A 55 -1.89 -0.66 -41.11
N ILE A 56 -2.64 -0.15 -40.13
CA ILE A 56 -2.27 -0.20 -38.69
C ILE A 56 -1.89 -1.64 -38.26
N LEU A 57 -2.34 -2.64 -39.03
CA LEU A 57 -2.07 -4.06 -38.88
C LEU A 57 -0.72 -4.54 -39.45
N GLU A 58 0.00 -3.73 -40.24
CA GLU A 58 1.29 -4.10 -40.84
C GLU A 58 2.46 -3.92 -39.88
N SER A 59 2.37 -2.99 -38.94
CA SER A 59 3.45 -2.80 -37.96
C SER A 59 3.30 -3.78 -36.79
N PRO A 60 4.33 -4.59 -36.51
CA PRO A 60 4.25 -5.62 -35.49
C PRO A 60 4.10 -5.04 -34.07
N VAL A 61 4.64 -3.85 -33.77
CA VAL A 61 4.35 -3.15 -32.49
C VAL A 61 2.85 -2.98 -32.25
N TYR A 62 2.12 -2.45 -33.24
CA TYR A 62 0.69 -2.19 -33.06
C TYR A 62 -0.09 -3.50 -32.91
N LEU A 63 0.29 -4.56 -33.63
CA LEU A 63 -0.31 -5.88 -33.48
C LEU A 63 -0.09 -6.41 -32.06
N VAL A 64 1.13 -6.36 -31.54
CA VAL A 64 1.46 -6.76 -30.16
C VAL A 64 0.66 -5.93 -29.15
N PHE A 65 0.58 -4.61 -29.35
CA PHE A 65 -0.20 -3.73 -28.47
C PHE A 65 -1.70 -4.08 -28.49
N ILE A 66 -2.28 -4.32 -29.66
CA ILE A 66 -3.69 -4.73 -29.81
C ILE A 66 -3.93 -6.08 -29.11
N VAL A 67 -3.02 -7.04 -29.27
CA VAL A 67 -3.12 -8.35 -28.60
C VAL A 67 -3.03 -8.20 -27.08
N LEU A 68 -2.05 -7.43 -26.57
CA LEU A 68 -1.92 -7.16 -25.14
C LEU A 68 -3.16 -6.47 -24.57
N LEU A 69 -3.69 -5.48 -25.29
CA LEU A 69 -4.90 -4.78 -24.91
C LEU A 69 -6.11 -5.73 -24.91
N GLY A 70 -6.21 -6.61 -25.90
CA GLY A 70 -7.24 -7.66 -25.97
C GLY A 70 -7.17 -8.64 -24.81
N ILE A 71 -5.96 -9.09 -24.42
CA ILE A 71 -5.75 -9.94 -23.24
C ILE A 71 -6.18 -9.19 -21.98
N LEU A 72 -5.77 -7.92 -21.82
CA LEU A 72 -6.14 -7.10 -20.67
C LEU A 72 -7.66 -6.94 -20.55
N PHE A 73 -8.34 -6.61 -21.65
CA PHE A 73 -9.81 -6.53 -21.70
C PHE A 73 -10.48 -7.87 -21.40
N GLY A 74 -9.94 -8.97 -21.94
CA GLY A 74 -10.43 -10.32 -21.66
C GLY A 74 -10.33 -10.70 -20.18
N LEU A 75 -9.19 -10.41 -19.55
CA LEU A 75 -8.99 -10.65 -18.11
C LEU A 75 -9.92 -9.79 -17.25
N MET A 76 -10.10 -8.52 -17.60
CA MET A 76 -11.08 -7.66 -16.93
C MET A 76 -12.50 -8.19 -17.07
N PHE A 77 -12.88 -8.66 -18.26
CA PHE A 77 -14.20 -9.24 -18.51
C PHE A 77 -14.43 -10.52 -17.70
N LEU A 78 -13.43 -11.40 -17.60
CA LEU A 78 -13.48 -12.58 -16.72
C LEU A 78 -13.61 -12.19 -15.24
N GLY A 79 -12.90 -11.14 -14.81
CA GLY A 79 -13.03 -10.60 -13.46
C GLY A 79 -14.42 -10.04 -13.17
N LEU A 80 -15.02 -9.34 -14.13
CA LEU A 80 -16.40 -8.87 -14.05
C LEU A 80 -17.38 -10.03 -13.96
N LEU A 81 -17.25 -11.05 -14.82
CA LEU A 81 -18.09 -12.25 -14.76
C LEU A 81 -17.96 -12.96 -13.42
N LYS A 82 -16.74 -13.13 -12.91
CA LYS A 82 -16.50 -13.71 -11.58
C LYS A 82 -17.12 -12.87 -10.46
N GLY A 83 -16.99 -11.54 -10.52
CA GLY A 83 -17.63 -10.63 -9.58
C GLY A 83 -19.15 -10.72 -9.59
N LEU A 84 -19.76 -10.79 -10.78
CA LEU A 84 -21.20 -10.99 -10.94
C LEU A 84 -21.66 -12.35 -10.41
N LEU A 85 -20.89 -13.42 -10.67
CA LEU A 85 -21.17 -14.75 -10.13
C LEU A 85 -21.03 -14.80 -8.60
N GLY A 86 -20.08 -14.08 -8.01
CA GLY A 86 -19.94 -13.94 -6.56
C GLY A 86 -21.12 -13.20 -5.94
N MET A 87 -21.66 -12.19 -6.63
CA MET A 87 -22.85 -11.46 -6.19
C MET A 87 -24.15 -12.28 -6.32
N LEU A 88 -24.32 -13.03 -7.42
CA LEU A 88 -25.57 -13.71 -7.76
C LEU A 88 -25.64 -15.18 -7.32
N GLY A 89 -24.52 -15.90 -7.36
CA GLY A 89 -24.49 -17.36 -7.39
C GLY A 89 -24.24 -18.05 -6.06
N SER A 90 -23.27 -17.59 -5.27
CA SER A 90 -23.01 -18.04 -3.91
C SER A 90 -21.76 -17.37 -3.34
N LYS A 91 -21.75 -17.13 -2.02
CA LYS A 91 -20.59 -16.61 -1.29
C LYS A 91 -19.32 -17.43 -1.54
N THR A 92 -19.45 -18.76 -1.63
CA THR A 92 -18.34 -19.69 -1.85
C THR A 92 -17.58 -19.41 -3.14
N VAL A 93 -18.27 -19.05 -4.23
CA VAL A 93 -17.63 -18.77 -5.53
C VAL A 93 -16.89 -17.43 -5.52
N GLY A 94 -17.46 -16.44 -4.83
CA GLY A 94 -16.84 -15.13 -4.65
C GLY A 94 -15.56 -15.19 -3.81
N GLU A 95 -15.57 -16.00 -2.74
CA GLU A 95 -14.42 -16.19 -1.85
C GLU A 95 -13.34 -17.11 -2.42
N TYR A 96 -13.68 -17.96 -3.39
CA TYR A 96 -12.71 -18.88 -3.98
C TYR A 96 -11.56 -18.12 -4.66
N GLY A 97 -10.35 -18.34 -4.14
CA GLY A 97 -9.10 -17.74 -4.60
C GLY A 97 -8.70 -16.44 -3.90
N MET A 98 -9.61 -15.74 -3.21
CA MET A 98 -9.30 -14.46 -2.56
C MET A 98 -8.24 -14.60 -1.45
N GLY A 99 -8.19 -15.74 -0.77
CA GLY A 99 -7.20 -16.02 0.28
C GLY A 99 -5.74 -16.04 -0.22
N MET A 100 -5.50 -16.07 -1.53
CA MET A 100 -4.14 -15.92 -2.08
C MET A 100 -3.73 -14.46 -2.31
N LEU A 101 -4.69 -13.55 -2.45
CA LEU A 101 -4.42 -12.12 -2.68
C LEU A 101 -4.39 -11.32 -1.38
N ILE A 102 -5.15 -11.76 -0.38
CA ILE A 102 -5.30 -11.05 0.89
C ILE A 102 -4.85 -11.98 2.00
N ASP A 103 -3.93 -11.49 2.82
CA ASP A 103 -3.56 -12.15 4.06
C ASP A 103 -4.73 -12.03 5.05
N LEU A 104 -5.47 -13.13 5.23
CA LEU A 104 -6.50 -13.28 6.25
C LEU A 104 -5.92 -14.04 7.45
N PRO A 105 -6.35 -13.77 8.70
CA PRO A 105 -7.55 -13.00 9.08
C PRO A 105 -7.27 -11.53 9.45
N LYS A 106 -8.01 -10.60 8.82
CA LYS A 106 -8.00 -9.17 9.19
C LYS A 106 -9.08 -8.92 10.27
N PRO A 107 -8.79 -8.14 11.33
CA PRO A 107 -9.80 -7.75 12.30
C PRO A 107 -10.92 -6.95 11.60
N LEU A 108 -12.15 -7.33 11.89
CA LEU A 108 -13.40 -6.75 11.43
C LEU A 108 -14.00 -5.87 12.53
N ASP A 109 -14.29 -4.61 12.22
CA ASP A 109 -14.88 -3.67 13.19
C ASP A 109 -16.35 -4.02 13.51
N SER A 110 -17.09 -4.51 12.51
CA SER A 110 -18.49 -4.90 12.63
C SER A 110 -18.88 -5.93 11.57
N TYR A 111 -19.90 -6.75 11.88
CA TYR A 111 -20.47 -7.70 10.93
C TYR A 111 -21.05 -6.99 9.70
N GLN A 112 -20.87 -7.58 8.53
CA GLN A 112 -21.34 -7.02 7.25
C GLN A 112 -22.82 -7.37 6.99
N GLU A 113 -23.30 -8.44 7.61
CA GLU A 113 -24.69 -8.88 7.58
C GLU A 113 -25.60 -7.92 8.34
N LYS A 114 -26.76 -7.59 7.76
CA LYS A 114 -27.69 -6.58 8.33
C LYS A 114 -28.23 -7.02 9.70
N GLU A 115 -28.47 -8.32 9.84
CA GLU A 115 -28.96 -9.00 11.03
C GLU A 115 -27.95 -9.01 12.19
N LEU A 116 -26.65 -8.90 11.90
CA LEU A 116 -25.57 -8.96 12.90
C LEU A 116 -24.89 -7.61 13.15
N ARG A 117 -25.24 -6.56 12.39
CA ARG A 117 -24.55 -5.26 12.40
C ARG A 117 -24.42 -4.61 13.78
N ASN A 118 -25.38 -4.85 14.69
CA ASN A 118 -25.39 -4.28 16.04
C ASN A 118 -24.75 -5.18 17.11
N ARG A 119 -24.17 -6.32 16.71
CA ARG A 119 -23.53 -7.27 17.61
C ARG A 119 -22.01 -7.13 17.54
N SER A 120 -21.33 -7.41 18.65
CA SER A 120 -19.87 -7.44 18.70
C SER A 120 -19.32 -8.63 17.93
N VAL A 121 -18.25 -8.39 17.16
CA VAL A 121 -17.60 -9.45 16.36
C VAL A 121 -16.93 -10.46 17.27
N CYS A 122 -17.35 -11.71 17.13
CA CYS A 122 -16.77 -12.86 17.83
C CYS A 122 -15.73 -13.54 16.93
N TYR A 123 -14.59 -13.91 17.50
CA TYR A 123 -13.50 -14.57 16.80
C TYR A 123 -13.25 -15.97 17.36
N ASP A 124 -12.91 -16.91 16.48
CA ASP A 124 -12.43 -18.24 16.85
C ASP A 124 -11.01 -18.19 17.44
N VAL A 125 -10.53 -19.31 18.00
CA VAL A 125 -9.17 -19.45 18.57
C VAL A 125 -8.06 -19.15 17.57
N VAL A 126 -8.34 -19.32 16.28
CA VAL A 126 -7.45 -19.04 15.14
C VAL A 126 -7.56 -17.58 14.66
N GLY A 127 -8.47 -16.78 15.21
CA GLY A 127 -8.67 -15.38 14.84
C GLY A 127 -9.62 -15.14 13.67
N TRP A 128 -10.38 -16.15 13.23
CA TRP A 128 -11.40 -15.98 12.18
C TRP A 128 -12.72 -15.48 12.76
N PRO A 129 -13.42 -14.55 12.09
CA PRO A 129 -14.74 -14.13 12.54
C PRO A 129 -15.74 -15.29 12.42
N VAL A 130 -16.53 -15.49 13.48
CA VAL A 130 -17.56 -16.54 13.56
C VAL A 130 -18.92 -15.92 13.84
N HIS A 131 -19.97 -16.62 13.44
CA HIS A 131 -21.33 -16.22 13.77
C HIS A 131 -21.55 -16.33 15.29
N PRO A 132 -22.12 -15.32 15.98
CA PRO A 132 -22.18 -15.30 17.45
C PRO A 132 -23.04 -16.41 18.05
N ASP A 133 -24.13 -16.79 17.35
CA ASP A 133 -25.07 -17.80 17.87
C ASP A 133 -24.67 -19.24 17.54
N THR A 134 -24.06 -19.50 16.37
CA THR A 134 -23.73 -20.86 15.91
C THR A 134 -22.26 -21.21 16.12
N GLY A 135 -21.38 -20.21 16.22
CA GLY A 135 -19.94 -20.41 16.25
C GLY A 135 -19.33 -20.85 14.91
N GLU A 136 -20.10 -20.84 13.83
CA GLU A 136 -19.63 -21.26 12.50
C GLU A 136 -18.95 -20.10 11.73
N ARG A 137 -18.01 -20.44 10.85
CA ARG A 137 -17.30 -19.49 9.96
C ARG A 137 -18.13 -19.11 8.72
N THR A 138 -19.41 -18.77 8.93
CA THR A 138 -20.35 -18.44 7.85
C THR A 138 -20.41 -16.94 7.55
N VAL A 139 -19.75 -16.11 8.36
CA VAL A 139 -19.75 -14.65 8.28
C VAL A 139 -18.88 -14.14 7.12
N ARG A 140 -19.35 -13.11 6.39
CA ARG A 140 -18.59 -12.43 5.33
C ARG A 140 -17.49 -11.56 5.93
N MET A 141 -16.28 -11.73 5.41
CA MET A 141 -15.10 -11.03 5.92
C MET A 141 -14.85 -9.69 5.23
N LEU A 142 -15.37 -9.53 4.02
CA LEU A 142 -15.25 -8.32 3.23
C LEU A 142 -16.66 -7.80 2.89
N PRO A 143 -16.84 -6.47 2.80
CA PRO A 143 -18.06 -5.91 2.26
C PRO A 143 -18.24 -6.33 0.80
N ILE A 144 -19.49 -6.50 0.37
CA ILE A 144 -19.85 -6.99 -0.98
C ILE A 144 -19.20 -6.14 -2.08
N GLN A 145 -19.10 -4.82 -1.87
CA GLN A 145 -18.46 -3.90 -2.80
C GLN A 145 -16.97 -4.19 -2.96
N SER A 146 -16.26 -4.42 -1.85
CA SER A 146 -14.84 -4.78 -1.90
C SER A 146 -14.63 -6.17 -2.50
N GLU A 147 -15.47 -7.14 -2.15
CA GLU A 147 -15.46 -8.48 -2.76
C GLU A 147 -15.63 -8.41 -4.29
N PHE A 148 -16.55 -7.58 -4.77
CA PHE A 148 -16.75 -7.35 -6.20
C PHE A 148 -15.53 -6.70 -6.86
N CYS A 149 -14.99 -5.62 -6.27
CA CYS A 149 -13.79 -4.95 -6.77
C CYS A 149 -12.57 -5.90 -6.81
N LEU A 150 -12.40 -6.71 -5.77
CA LEU A 150 -11.33 -7.70 -5.67
C LEU A 150 -11.45 -8.78 -6.75
N ASN A 151 -12.66 -9.25 -7.02
CA ASN A 151 -12.90 -10.23 -8.08
C ASN A 151 -12.62 -9.67 -9.49
N ILE A 152 -12.87 -8.38 -9.73
CA ILE A 152 -12.51 -7.71 -10.99
C ILE A 152 -10.99 -7.70 -11.17
N ILE A 153 -10.26 -7.26 -10.15
CA ILE A 153 -8.79 -7.18 -10.24
C ILE A 153 -8.12 -8.54 -10.07
N PHE A 154 -8.83 -9.57 -9.62
CA PHE A 154 -8.25 -10.89 -9.30
C PHE A 154 -7.46 -11.47 -10.47
N PHE A 155 -8.03 -11.50 -11.67
CA PHE A 155 -7.35 -12.06 -12.84
C PHE A 155 -6.14 -11.26 -13.31
N LEU A 156 -6.05 -9.98 -12.93
CA LEU A 156 -4.89 -9.13 -13.21
C LEU A 156 -3.83 -9.29 -12.10
N ALA A 157 -4.26 -9.24 -10.84
CA ALA A 157 -3.38 -9.28 -9.68
C ALA A 157 -2.81 -10.67 -9.41
N TYR A 158 -3.55 -11.75 -9.72
CA TYR A 158 -3.11 -13.13 -9.51
C TYR A 158 -1.82 -13.50 -10.26
N PRO A 159 -1.71 -13.33 -11.59
CA PRO A 159 -0.45 -13.59 -12.29
C PRO A 159 0.67 -12.67 -11.82
N LEU A 160 0.38 -11.42 -11.48
CA LEU A 160 1.37 -10.51 -10.89
C LEU A 160 1.87 -11.02 -9.53
N ALA A 161 0.99 -11.52 -8.67
CA ALA A 161 1.34 -12.09 -7.38
C ALA A 161 2.20 -13.35 -7.54
N ILE A 162 1.87 -14.25 -8.49
CA ILE A 162 2.70 -15.41 -8.81
C ILE A 162 4.07 -14.96 -9.32
N LEU A 163 4.13 -13.99 -10.24
CA LEU A 163 5.39 -13.46 -10.74
C LEU A 163 6.22 -12.89 -9.59
N LEU A 164 5.62 -12.13 -8.67
CA LEU A 164 6.32 -11.60 -7.50
C LEU A 164 6.80 -12.71 -6.56
N LYS A 165 6.02 -13.76 -6.33
CA LYS A 165 6.42 -14.93 -5.54
C LYS A 165 7.56 -15.71 -6.20
N LEU A 166 7.50 -15.92 -7.51
CA LEU A 166 8.60 -16.53 -8.26
C LEU A 166 9.85 -15.62 -8.25
N CYS A 167 9.66 -14.30 -8.35
CA CYS A 167 10.75 -13.34 -8.22
C CYS A 167 11.40 -13.42 -6.84
N SER A 168 10.62 -13.51 -5.76
CA SER A 168 11.17 -13.65 -4.40
C SER A 168 11.87 -14.98 -4.23
N LEU A 169 11.37 -16.08 -4.81
CA LEU A 169 12.08 -17.36 -4.78
C LEU A 169 13.42 -17.31 -5.54
N CYS A 170 13.45 -16.62 -6.68
CA CYS A 170 14.67 -16.47 -7.48
C CYS A 170 15.67 -15.45 -6.91
N CYS A 171 15.21 -14.41 -6.20
CA CYS A 171 16.05 -13.33 -5.68
C CYS A 171 16.39 -13.46 -4.18
N CYS A 172 15.65 -14.25 -3.41
CA CYS A 172 15.76 -14.33 -1.95
C CYS A 172 16.20 -15.73 -1.44
N ILE A 173 16.97 -16.49 -2.22
CA ILE A 173 17.70 -17.69 -1.71
C ILE A 173 18.78 -17.30 -0.66
N SER A 174 19.06 -16.01 -0.44
CA SER A 174 19.87 -15.53 0.68
C SER A 174 18.97 -14.95 1.78
N ASP A 175 18.88 -15.65 2.91
CA ASP A 175 18.71 -15.09 4.26
C ASP A 175 17.37 -14.57 4.79
N TYR A 176 16.21 -15.09 4.34
CA TYR A 176 14.97 -14.96 5.15
C TYR A 176 14.73 -16.22 6.00
N LYS A 177 15.61 -16.46 6.97
CA LYS A 177 15.34 -17.37 8.10
C LYS A 177 15.09 -16.54 9.35
N GLY A 178 13.82 -16.24 9.60
CA GLY A 178 13.28 -16.01 10.94
C GLY A 178 13.23 -14.57 11.43
N GLU A 179 12.03 -13.98 11.44
CA GLU A 179 11.52 -13.16 12.58
C GLU A 179 10.08 -12.62 12.39
N GLU A 180 9.24 -13.18 11.50
CA GLU A 180 7.89 -12.63 11.28
C GLU A 180 6.91 -12.82 12.46
N ASP A 181 7.25 -13.61 13.48
CA ASP A 181 6.39 -13.84 14.65
C ASP A 181 6.44 -12.71 15.71
N ALA A 182 7.31 -11.71 15.57
CA ALA A 182 7.48 -10.67 16.59
C ALA A 182 6.53 -9.46 16.43
N CYS A 183 6.02 -9.18 15.22
CA CYS A 183 5.32 -7.92 14.94
C CYS A 183 3.82 -7.92 15.31
N PHE A 184 3.17 -9.09 15.38
CA PHE A 184 1.73 -9.18 15.69
C PHE A 184 1.38 -9.25 17.19
N ARG A 185 2.36 -9.09 18.10
CA ARG A 185 2.13 -9.24 19.54
C ARG A 185 1.40 -8.07 20.22
N GLU A 186 1.20 -6.93 19.55
CA GLU A 186 0.74 -5.71 20.24
C GLU A 186 -0.72 -5.31 19.97
N VAL A 187 -1.47 -6.08 19.19
CA VAL A 187 -2.92 -5.85 19.07
C VAL A 187 -3.62 -6.67 20.16
N ASN A 188 -4.16 -5.98 21.17
CA ASN A 188 -4.95 -6.58 22.25
C ASN A 188 -6.26 -7.20 21.72
N VAL A 189 -6.16 -8.39 21.13
CA VAL A 189 -7.33 -9.17 20.72
C VAL A 189 -7.87 -9.88 21.97
N ILE A 190 -8.98 -9.39 22.50
CA ILE A 190 -9.72 -10.05 23.58
C ILE A 190 -10.26 -11.37 23.04
N LYS A 191 -9.55 -12.48 23.30
CA LYS A 191 -9.99 -13.83 22.96
C LYS A 191 -11.20 -14.20 23.81
N CYS A 192 -12.40 -14.06 23.26
CA CYS A 192 -13.61 -14.63 23.84
C CYS A 192 -13.53 -16.16 23.75
N LYS A 193 -13.10 -16.82 24.84
CA LYS A 193 -13.23 -18.28 24.94
C LYS A 193 -14.72 -18.61 25.05
N SER A 194 -15.30 -19.10 23.95
CA SER A 194 -16.64 -19.65 23.97
C SER A 194 -16.69 -20.84 24.93
N SER A 195 -17.68 -20.79 25.81
CA SER A 195 -17.85 -21.65 26.97
C SER A 195 -17.88 -23.14 26.60
N ARG A 196 -16.84 -23.88 26.99
CA ARG A 196 -17.02 -25.25 27.45
C ARG A 196 -17.04 -25.23 28.97
N LYS A 197 -18.22 -25.51 29.52
CA LYS A 197 -18.41 -25.86 30.91
C LYS A 197 -17.39 -26.94 31.30
N ASN A 198 -16.67 -26.68 32.39
CA ASN A 198 -15.85 -27.57 33.20
C ASN A 198 -14.33 -27.55 32.98
N ALA A 199 -13.66 -27.29 34.11
CA ALA A 199 -12.26 -27.46 34.48
C ALA A 199 -11.24 -26.42 33.99
N GLY A 200 -11.00 -25.40 34.84
CA GLY A 200 -9.72 -24.68 34.88
C GLY A 200 -9.56 -23.53 33.89
N GLY A 201 -10.47 -22.57 33.89
CA GLY A 201 -10.23 -21.29 33.22
C GLY A 201 -8.98 -20.59 33.79
N PRO A 202 -8.23 -19.82 32.98
CA PRO A 202 -7.16 -18.99 33.49
C PRO A 202 -7.74 -18.09 34.58
N GLN A 203 -7.19 -18.21 35.79
CA GLN A 203 -7.62 -17.44 36.93
C GLN A 203 -7.37 -15.98 36.60
N LEU A 204 -8.45 -15.20 36.43
CA LEU A 204 -8.36 -13.74 36.40
C LEU A 204 -7.65 -13.32 37.69
N ASP A 205 -6.48 -12.70 37.56
CA ASP A 205 -5.72 -12.16 38.68
C ASP A 205 -6.48 -10.93 39.20
N MET A 206 -7.58 -11.18 39.91
CA MET A 206 -8.28 -10.17 40.67
C MET A 206 -7.52 -9.93 41.96
N TYR A 207 -7.33 -8.64 42.28
CA TYR A 207 -6.84 -8.24 43.60
C TYR A 207 -7.71 -8.88 44.68
N LYS A 208 -7.07 -9.60 45.61
CA LYS A 208 -7.74 -10.07 46.82
C LYS A 208 -7.79 -8.89 47.80
N GLU A 209 -8.82 -8.84 48.66
CA GLU A 209 -9.05 -7.75 49.63
C GLU A 209 -7.87 -7.47 50.60
N HIS A 210 -6.87 -8.35 50.65
CA HIS A 210 -5.66 -8.19 51.47
C HIS A 210 -4.36 -8.11 50.67
N ASP A 211 -4.44 -7.98 49.34
CA ASP A 211 -3.25 -7.91 48.49
C ASP A 211 -2.70 -6.48 48.45
N LEU A 212 -1.46 -6.28 48.92
CA LEU A 212 -0.78 -4.97 48.89
C LEU A 212 -0.47 -4.48 47.46
N ARG A 213 -0.69 -5.32 46.45
CA ARG A 213 -0.47 -4.97 45.03
C ARG A 213 -1.35 -3.82 44.56
N GLU A 214 -2.62 -3.75 44.97
CA GLU A 214 -3.50 -2.63 44.59
C GLU A 214 -2.95 -1.30 45.10
N ALA A 215 -2.49 -1.26 46.36
CA ALA A 215 -1.88 -0.07 46.93
C ALA A 215 -0.56 0.30 46.24
N LYS A 216 0.23 -0.69 45.79
CA LYS A 216 1.48 -0.46 45.06
C LYS A 216 1.23 0.14 43.68
N ASP A 217 0.27 -0.42 42.93
CA ASP A 217 -0.08 0.05 41.59
C ASP A 217 -0.75 1.43 41.64
N THR A 218 -1.61 1.66 42.64
CA THR A 218 -2.19 2.99 42.91
C THR A 218 -1.09 4.02 43.20
N ASN A 219 -0.10 3.68 44.04
CA ASN A 219 1.02 4.58 44.30
C ASN A 219 1.89 4.83 43.06
N TYR A 220 2.09 3.80 42.22
CA TYR A 220 2.81 3.94 40.96
C TYR A 220 2.10 4.94 40.02
N VAL A 221 0.79 4.79 39.82
CA VAL A 221 -0.01 5.70 38.99
C VAL A 221 0.02 7.13 39.52
N ILE A 222 -0.15 7.33 40.84
CA ILE A 222 -0.06 8.65 41.48
C ILE A 222 1.32 9.27 41.25
N ASN A 223 2.39 8.48 41.38
CA ASN A 223 3.75 8.97 41.17
C ASN A 223 4.01 9.37 39.71
N CYS A 224 3.52 8.57 38.75
CA CYS A 224 3.57 8.92 37.32
C CYS A 224 2.79 10.22 37.03
N MET A 225 1.58 10.38 37.56
CA MET A 225 0.80 11.62 37.39
C MET A 225 1.53 12.83 37.98
N ARG A 226 2.15 12.69 39.16
CA ARG A 226 2.95 13.74 39.78
C ARG A 226 4.17 14.11 38.93
N GLN A 227 4.87 13.11 38.36
CA GLN A 227 5.97 13.35 37.43
C GLN A 227 5.52 14.13 36.19
N SER A 228 4.37 13.77 35.61
CA SER A 228 3.80 14.51 34.47
C SER A 228 3.48 15.97 34.81
N GLN A 229 2.93 16.25 36.00
CA GLN A 229 2.68 17.62 36.44
C GLN A 229 3.96 18.43 36.63
N MET A 230 5.03 17.83 37.17
CA MET A 230 6.32 18.49 37.31
C MET A 230 6.94 18.83 35.95
N SER A 231 6.80 17.94 34.96
CA SER A 231 7.27 18.19 33.59
C SER A 231 6.50 19.33 32.92
N LEU A 232 5.18 19.40 33.10
CA LEU A 232 4.36 20.51 32.61
C LEU A 232 4.73 21.86 33.25
N GLY A 233 4.97 21.87 34.57
CA GLY A 233 5.39 23.09 35.27
C GLY A 233 6.73 23.62 34.74
N LYS A 234 7.71 22.73 34.50
CA LYS A 234 9.00 23.11 33.90
C LYS A 234 8.84 23.66 32.49
N PHE A 235 7.92 23.11 31.70
CA PHE A 235 7.64 23.59 30.35
C PHE A 235 7.10 25.03 30.37
N HIS A 236 6.16 25.35 31.26
CA HIS A 236 5.64 26.72 31.41
C HIS A 236 6.73 27.72 31.84
N GLN A 237 7.60 27.32 32.76
CA GLN A 237 8.73 28.17 33.16
C GLN A 237 9.69 28.44 31.98
N PHE A 238 9.90 27.44 31.11
CA PHE A 238 10.73 27.59 29.91
C PHE A 238 10.05 28.49 28.86
N SER A 239 8.72 28.39 28.69
CA SER A 239 7.98 29.26 27.78
C SER A 239 8.03 30.72 28.22
N ASP A 240 7.95 31.01 29.52
CA ASP A 240 8.01 32.38 30.04
C ASP A 240 9.39 33.01 29.83
N ILE A 241 10.47 32.24 30.03
CA ILE A 241 11.85 32.68 29.75
C ILE A 241 12.05 32.96 28.26
N THR A 242 11.53 32.09 27.39
CA THR A 242 11.63 32.25 25.93
C THR A 242 10.82 33.46 25.45
N SER A 243 9.67 33.72 26.07
CA SER A 243 8.82 34.89 25.77
C SER A 243 9.49 36.22 26.12
N GLN A 244 10.38 36.25 27.12
CA GLN A 244 11.14 37.46 27.47
C GLN A 244 12.40 37.65 26.61
N ALA A 245 12.98 36.58 26.08
CA ALA A 245 14.19 36.63 25.24
C ALA A 245 13.91 37.06 23.78
N VAL A 246 12.66 37.00 23.33
CA VAL A 246 12.25 37.41 21.98
C VAL A 246 11.33 38.64 22.07
N ARG A 247 11.87 39.77 22.57
CA ARG A 247 11.37 41.07 22.10
C ARG A 247 12.09 41.36 20.79
N PRO A 248 11.45 41.21 19.61
CA PRO A 248 12.03 41.76 18.40
C PRO A 248 12.13 43.27 18.63
N GLN A 249 13.35 43.80 18.69
CA GLN A 249 13.56 45.22 18.44
C GLN A 249 13.11 45.44 16.99
N ILE A 250 11.89 45.95 16.82
CA ILE A 250 11.39 46.43 15.54
C ILE A 250 12.23 47.69 15.26
N LEU A 251 13.39 47.47 14.65
CA LEU A 251 14.17 48.52 14.03
C LEU A 251 13.42 48.88 12.75
N CYS A 252 12.78 50.05 12.72
CA CYS A 252 12.18 50.59 11.51
C CYS A 252 13.30 50.81 10.48
N VAL A 253 13.45 49.88 9.54
CA VAL A 253 14.32 50.03 8.39
C VAL A 253 13.52 50.73 7.29
N GLU A 254 14.05 51.85 6.81
CA GLU A 254 13.46 52.60 5.69
C GLU A 254 13.43 51.75 4.40
N PRO A 255 12.43 51.97 3.53
CA PRO A 255 12.21 51.15 2.34
C PRO A 255 13.25 51.49 1.26
N GLY A 256 14.33 50.72 1.21
CA GLY A 256 15.32 50.74 0.13
C GLY A 256 15.78 49.33 -0.22
N ASP A 257 15.34 48.85 -1.38
CA ASP A 257 15.84 47.72 -2.17
C ASP A 257 16.28 46.45 -1.42
N ILE A 258 15.29 45.58 -1.13
CA ILE A 258 15.53 44.22 -0.63
C ILE A 258 15.64 43.26 -1.82
N SER A 259 16.87 42.93 -2.20
CA SER A 259 17.20 41.73 -2.96
C SER A 259 16.92 40.50 -2.09
N ILE A 260 15.88 39.73 -2.44
CA ILE A 260 15.51 38.49 -1.76
C ILE A 260 16.61 37.45 -1.99
N ARG A 261 17.47 37.24 -0.99
CA ARG A 261 18.35 36.08 -0.90
C ARG A 261 17.62 35.03 -0.05
N ALA A 262 17.31 33.89 -0.63
CA ALA A 262 16.71 32.77 0.07
C ALA A 262 17.66 32.30 1.18
N ASN A 263 17.26 32.51 2.44
CA ASN A 263 17.95 31.90 3.58
C ASN A 263 17.59 30.43 3.65
N GLU A 264 18.60 29.60 3.89
CA GLU A 264 18.46 28.18 4.13
C GLU A 264 17.56 27.92 5.36
N PRO A 265 16.78 26.83 5.34
CA PRO A 265 15.90 26.47 6.44
C PRO A 265 16.72 26.20 7.72
N PRO A 266 16.20 26.58 8.90
CA PRO A 266 16.85 26.28 10.17
C PRO A 266 16.90 24.76 10.39
N PRO A 267 17.98 24.23 11.00
CA PRO A 267 18.11 22.81 11.28
C PRO A 267 17.06 22.34 12.28
N ASP A 268 16.49 21.16 12.02
CA ASP A 268 15.45 20.54 12.84
C ASP A 268 15.93 20.31 14.28
N PRO A 269 15.17 20.73 15.31
CA PRO A 269 15.58 20.64 16.71
C PRO A 269 15.56 19.21 17.29
N PHE A 270 15.23 18.18 16.50
CA PHE A 270 14.99 16.82 16.97
C PHE A 270 16.19 15.86 16.88
N GLU A 271 17.35 16.29 16.36
CA GLU A 271 18.51 15.40 16.19
C GLU A 271 19.36 15.17 17.47
N SER A 272 18.98 15.75 18.62
CA SER A 272 19.80 15.73 19.85
C SER A 272 19.41 14.69 20.92
N LEU A 273 18.45 13.80 20.66
CA LEU A 273 17.91 12.87 21.67
C LEU A 273 18.19 11.36 21.43
N SER A 274 19.18 11.03 20.60
CA SER A 274 19.59 9.64 20.34
C SER A 274 20.67 9.08 21.29
N GLY A 275 21.01 9.77 22.38
CA GLY A 275 22.16 9.45 23.24
C GLY A 275 21.91 8.81 24.60
N LEU A 276 20.69 8.40 24.97
CA LEU A 276 20.44 7.77 26.28
C LEU A 276 20.29 6.24 26.20
N THR A 277 21.42 5.54 26.15
CA THR A 277 21.50 4.11 26.44
C THR A 277 21.34 3.88 27.95
N THR A 278 20.14 3.47 28.36
CA THR A 278 19.86 3.01 29.72
C THR A 278 20.52 1.66 29.97
N LYS A 279 21.61 1.64 30.73
CA LYS A 279 22.17 0.41 31.32
C LYS A 279 21.18 -0.14 32.36
N GLN A 280 20.60 -1.30 32.09
CA GLN A 280 19.90 -2.09 33.10
C GLN A 280 20.92 -2.78 34.02
N PRO A 281 20.73 -2.78 35.35
CA PRO A 281 21.52 -3.59 36.25
C PRO A 281 21.05 -5.06 36.19
N LEU A 282 22.00 -5.98 35.95
CA LEU A 282 21.85 -7.39 36.24
C LEU A 282 21.61 -7.54 37.75
N ILE A 283 20.47 -8.13 38.12
CA ILE A 283 20.23 -8.64 39.46
C ILE A 283 20.53 -10.14 39.39
N SER A 284 21.61 -10.55 40.07
CA SER A 284 21.99 -11.92 40.39
C SER A 284 21.24 -12.41 41.63
#